data_AF-G4MS47-F1
#
_entry.id   AF-G4MS47-F1
#
_cell.length_a   1.000
_cell.length_b   1.000
_cell.length_c   1.000
_cell.angle_alpha   90.00
_cell.angle_beta   90.00
_cell.angle_gamma   90.00
#
_symmetry.space_group_name_H-M   'P 1'
#
loop_
_entity.id
_entity.type
_entity.pdbx_description
1 polymer ?
#
loop_
_entity_poly.entity_id
_entity_poly.type
_entity_poly.pdbx_seq_one_letter_code
_entity_poly.pdbx_strand_id
1 'polypeptide(L)'
;MSCARDRDMVNRIPETDSECPATTHTRPQTSPTRDSGQVNRNGTQNRSLVFLLAYKFCVILSSISDNKRRCETMNEKSIAPDATIRLANQLKGQTLVVPNLLKEHMASWPQGLINEHYERLQHTYRTEADKRPYAGLVSHVHDLKYRQKLKDSDFAMFTSIWWPTAKWENLYIGGLLTIWAFIWDDTIDMAEQSLSADFGRACAHRRQTIDYIRYHLDVEDGDDLDSQSFWQPRAVVGRLAKTVIDWLGFRALPPPCPAGGCDIFRELGERLCARWDKAKRQRIFRELRNYIMSTEQEQRERLEGIMPTLESYVEQRLYTTAFRNFAIVGSLCVETDIPADIFNSPEMEVVLQEGNWIIIIVNDLLSLKKEMATNCMGSLIPVLYNHHYHRLSQQQKEDPNLLDKIVSKLNAELAASVMRLDRAEQSLLQIVESGSNKRTPGEVVKLRQDIKTYVDMIRRTDTGTWEYS
;
A
#
# COMPACT_ATOMS: atom_id res chain seq x y z
N MET A 1 24.22 61.77 28.77
CA MET A 1 24.89 62.14 30.04
C MET A 1 25.11 60.85 30.80
N SER A 2 26.36 60.39 31.02
CA SER A 2 27.31 60.84 32.07
C SER A 2 26.91 60.28 33.45
N CYS A 3 27.75 59.57 34.21
CA CYS A 3 29.17 59.21 34.02
C CYS A 3 29.57 57.87 34.69
N ALA A 4 30.80 57.41 34.44
CA ALA A 4 31.41 56.15 34.88
C ALA A 4 31.96 56.17 36.31
N ARG A 5 32.43 54.99 36.80
CA ARG A 5 33.76 54.82 37.43
C ARG A 5 34.15 53.37 37.70
N ASP A 6 35.38 53.03 37.30
CA ASP A 6 36.08 51.77 37.59
C ASP A 6 36.84 51.80 38.94
N ARG A 7 37.35 50.64 39.37
CA ARG A 7 38.64 50.54 40.08
C ARG A 7 39.22 49.11 40.08
N ASP A 8 40.35 48.95 39.40
CA ASP A 8 41.20 47.75 39.48
C ASP A 8 42.05 47.73 40.77
N MET A 9 42.58 46.54 41.10
CA MET A 9 43.90 46.39 41.72
C MET A 9 44.62 45.13 41.22
N VAL A 10 45.96 45.19 41.12
CA VAL A 10 46.82 44.28 40.34
C VAL A 10 48.11 43.95 41.11
N ASN A 11 48.88 42.92 40.65
CA ASN A 11 50.26 42.47 40.97
C ASN A 11 50.32 41.17 41.82
N ARG A 12 51.27 40.22 41.70
CA ARG A 12 52.37 39.81 40.77
C ARG A 12 52.70 38.31 41.12
N ILE A 13 53.09 37.35 40.25
CA ILE A 13 54.30 37.18 39.38
C ILE A 13 55.61 37.11 40.22
N PRO A 14 56.65 36.28 39.92
CA PRO A 14 56.91 35.32 38.80
C PRO A 14 56.77 33.80 39.21
N GLU A 15 57.52 32.71 38.88
CA GLU A 15 58.87 32.39 38.30
C GLU A 15 58.96 31.00 37.55
N THR A 16 59.85 30.97 36.53
CA THR A 16 60.77 29.94 35.93
C THR A 16 60.55 28.41 35.88
N ASP A 17 60.73 27.83 34.67
CA ASP A 17 61.78 26.89 34.16
C ASP A 17 62.26 25.66 35.01
N SER A 18 62.84 24.55 34.47
CA SER A 18 63.38 24.23 33.12
C SER A 18 63.35 22.72 32.74
N GLU A 19 63.53 22.44 31.44
CA GLU A 19 64.25 21.29 30.83
C GLU A 19 63.77 19.80 30.91
N CYS A 20 64.49 18.97 30.14
CA CYS A 20 64.24 17.57 29.70
C CYS A 20 65.63 16.85 29.68
N PRO A 21 65.89 15.64 29.12
CA PRO A 21 65.02 14.57 28.57
C PRO A 21 65.45 13.13 29.00
N ALA A 22 64.99 12.09 28.26
CA ALA A 22 65.68 10.80 27.99
C ALA A 22 65.74 9.71 29.11
N THR A 23 65.85 8.38 28.86
CA THR A 23 65.62 7.53 27.65
C THR A 23 65.50 6.03 28.01
N THR A 24 64.54 5.31 27.39
CA THR A 24 64.58 3.90 26.91
C THR A 24 64.79 2.67 27.83
N HIS A 25 64.22 1.53 27.38
CA HIS A 25 64.46 0.12 27.79
C HIS A 25 63.93 -0.30 29.21
N THR A 26 63.53 -1.55 29.49
CA THR A 26 63.58 -2.83 28.73
C THR A 26 62.37 -3.74 29.05
N ARG A 27 62.12 -4.79 28.23
CA ARG A 27 61.20 -5.94 28.49
C ARG A 27 62.05 -7.19 28.76
N PRO A 28 61.63 -8.19 29.57
CA PRO A 28 60.86 -9.33 29.02
C PRO A 28 59.89 -10.06 30.01
N GLN A 29 59.11 -11.01 29.47
CA GLN A 29 58.59 -12.33 29.99
C GLN A 29 58.36 -12.56 31.51
N THR A 30 57.36 -13.35 31.99
CA THR A 30 56.78 -14.63 31.51
C THR A 30 55.25 -14.80 31.77
N SER A 31 54.66 -15.88 31.23
CA SER A 31 53.27 -16.39 31.44
C SER A 31 53.21 -17.45 32.59
N PRO A 32 52.08 -18.13 32.95
CA PRO A 32 50.70 -18.20 32.41
C PRO A 32 49.60 -17.84 33.46
N THR A 33 48.27 -17.84 33.25
CA THR A 33 47.33 -18.91 32.81
C THR A 33 45.95 -18.37 32.33
N ARG A 34 45.05 -19.30 31.93
CA ARG A 34 43.58 -19.24 31.66
C ARG A 34 42.79 -17.96 32.05
N ASP A 35 41.72 -17.56 31.34
CA ASP A 35 40.74 -18.41 30.62
C ASP A 35 40.12 -17.75 29.35
N SER A 36 39.24 -18.51 28.71
CA SER A 36 38.30 -18.16 27.63
C SER A 36 37.30 -17.05 28.00
N GLY A 37 36.59 -16.38 27.06
CA GLY A 37 36.60 -16.49 25.60
C GLY A 37 35.39 -15.80 24.96
N GLN A 38 35.31 -14.46 24.99
CA GLN A 38 34.18 -13.71 24.44
C GLN A 38 34.23 -13.59 22.90
N VAL A 39 33.31 -14.28 22.21
CA VAL A 39 33.11 -14.14 20.77
C VAL A 39 32.20 -12.94 20.47
N ASN A 40 32.65 -12.09 19.55
CA ASN A 40 32.05 -10.79 19.22
C ASN A 40 30.70 -10.94 18.47
N ARG A 41 29.57 -10.79 19.17
CA ARG A 41 28.21 -10.92 18.60
C ARG A 41 27.65 -9.67 17.89
N ASN A 42 28.27 -8.49 18.04
CA ASN A 42 27.66 -7.23 17.61
C ASN A 42 27.96 -6.84 16.16
N GLY A 43 28.84 -7.57 15.46
CA GLY A 43 29.33 -7.19 14.12
C GLY A 43 28.41 -7.56 12.95
N THR A 44 27.60 -8.61 13.06
CA THR A 44 26.77 -9.14 11.94
C THR A 44 25.37 -8.54 11.91
N GLN A 45 24.73 -8.33 13.06
CA GLN A 45 23.33 -7.88 13.13
C GLN A 45 23.14 -6.45 12.58
N ASN A 46 24.08 -5.54 12.89
CA ASN A 46 24.07 -4.17 12.35
C ASN A 46 24.32 -4.11 10.84
N ARG A 47 25.10 -5.03 10.26
CA ARG A 47 25.38 -5.01 8.81
C ARG A 47 24.14 -5.36 7.98
N SER A 48 23.31 -6.30 8.43
CA SER A 48 22.03 -6.61 7.78
C SER A 48 21.07 -5.40 7.84
N LEU A 49 20.95 -4.78 9.02
CA LEU A 49 20.06 -3.63 9.23
C LEU A 49 20.46 -2.42 8.37
N VAL A 50 21.76 -2.12 8.28
CA VAL A 50 22.28 -1.02 7.44
C VAL A 50 22.04 -1.28 5.94
N PHE A 51 22.22 -2.52 5.45
CA PHE A 51 21.91 -2.83 4.05
C PHE A 51 20.41 -2.73 3.74
N LEU A 52 19.53 -3.20 4.64
CA LEU A 52 18.08 -3.14 4.42
C LEU A 52 17.54 -1.71 4.52
N LEU A 53 18.07 -0.90 5.44
CA LEU A 53 17.73 0.53 5.55
C LEU A 53 18.27 1.33 4.36
N ALA A 54 19.51 1.09 3.91
CA ALA A 54 20.04 1.70 2.70
C ALA A 54 19.20 1.34 1.47
N TYR A 55 18.76 0.08 1.33
CA TYR A 55 17.86 -0.36 0.27
C TYR A 55 16.50 0.36 0.33
N LYS A 56 15.79 0.31 1.48
CA LYS A 56 14.49 1.01 1.63
C LYS A 56 14.60 2.53 1.42
N PHE A 57 15.69 3.17 1.86
CA PHE A 57 15.88 4.63 1.71
C PHE A 57 16.28 5.03 0.29
N CYS A 58 17.09 4.22 -0.41
CA CYS A 58 17.39 4.43 -1.82
C CYS A 58 16.15 4.30 -2.70
N VAL A 59 15.30 3.28 -2.51
CA VAL A 59 14.05 3.12 -3.30
C VAL A 59 13.14 4.35 -3.17
N ILE A 60 12.98 4.88 -1.95
CA ILE A 60 12.16 6.08 -1.69
C ILE A 60 12.75 7.33 -2.36
N LEU A 61 14.08 7.54 -2.30
CA LEU A 61 14.72 8.69 -2.95
C LEU A 61 14.79 8.56 -4.48
N SER A 62 14.96 7.34 -5.01
CA SER A 62 14.84 7.04 -6.44
C SER A 62 13.45 7.39 -6.96
N SER A 63 12.38 6.98 -6.28
CA SER A 63 11.00 7.29 -6.69
C SER A 63 10.76 8.80 -6.91
N ILE A 64 11.35 9.66 -6.07
CA ILE A 64 11.26 11.13 -6.17
C ILE A 64 12.16 11.69 -7.29
N SER A 65 13.28 11.04 -7.61
CA SER A 65 14.22 11.42 -8.69
C SER A 65 13.77 10.97 -10.08
N ASP A 66 13.27 9.74 -10.20
CA ASP A 66 13.23 8.99 -11.45
C ASP A 66 11.96 9.25 -12.28
N ASN A 67 10.91 9.81 -11.68
CA ASN A 67 9.80 10.44 -12.41
C ASN A 67 10.26 11.55 -13.39
N LYS A 68 11.49 12.07 -13.25
CA LYS A 68 12.10 13.03 -14.18
C LYS A 68 13.12 12.41 -15.16
N ARG A 69 13.32 11.08 -15.14
CA ARG A 69 14.22 10.33 -16.03
C ARG A 69 13.54 9.19 -16.81
N ARG A 70 12.31 8.81 -16.44
CA ARG A 70 11.56 7.62 -16.92
C ARG A 70 11.25 7.56 -18.44
N CYS A 71 11.82 8.42 -19.27
CA CYS A 71 11.60 8.46 -20.73
C CYS A 71 12.80 8.02 -21.59
N GLU A 72 14.05 7.99 -21.09
CA GLU A 72 15.23 7.88 -21.99
C GLU A 72 16.17 6.68 -21.73
N THR A 73 16.11 6.00 -20.58
CA THR A 73 17.03 4.87 -20.30
C THR A 73 16.39 3.69 -19.55
N MET A 74 15.59 2.87 -20.24
CA MET A 74 15.30 1.49 -19.82
C MET A 74 15.33 0.54 -21.02
N ASN A 75 16.51 0.01 -21.34
CA ASN A 75 16.70 -1.07 -22.31
C ASN A 75 17.62 -2.16 -21.75
N GLU A 76 17.23 -2.71 -20.60
CA GLU A 76 17.87 -3.88 -20.01
C GLU A 76 16.88 -4.64 -19.10
N LYS A 77 16.90 -5.98 -19.17
CA LYS A 77 16.23 -6.92 -18.24
C LYS A 77 14.70 -7.12 -18.34
N SER A 78 14.15 -7.30 -19.55
CA SER A 78 13.03 -8.25 -19.71
C SER A 78 13.56 -9.68 -19.79
N ILE A 79 12.78 -10.67 -19.33
CA ILE A 79 13.14 -12.11 -19.36
C ILE A 79 12.20 -12.83 -20.33
N ALA A 80 12.76 -13.74 -21.14
CA ALA A 80 12.07 -14.36 -22.28
C ALA A 80 10.81 -15.18 -21.90
N PRO A 81 9.81 -15.28 -22.80
CA PRO A 81 8.51 -15.96 -22.55
C PRO A 81 8.57 -17.43 -22.09
N ASP A 82 9.69 -18.11 -22.29
CA ASP A 82 9.96 -19.45 -21.76
C ASP A 82 9.82 -19.52 -20.22
N ALA A 83 10.09 -18.42 -19.50
CA ALA A 83 10.01 -18.39 -18.05
C ALA A 83 8.63 -18.79 -17.51
N THR A 84 7.57 -18.21 -18.08
CA THR A 84 6.18 -18.42 -17.67
C THR A 84 5.76 -19.89 -17.86
N ILE A 85 6.08 -20.47 -19.01
CA ILE A 85 5.78 -21.87 -19.36
C ILE A 85 6.58 -22.85 -18.48
N ARG A 86 7.87 -22.58 -18.26
CA ARG A 86 8.73 -23.37 -17.38
C ARG A 86 8.20 -23.41 -15.95
N LEU A 87 7.87 -22.24 -15.37
CA LEU A 87 7.36 -22.14 -14.00
C LEU A 87 6.01 -22.84 -13.84
N ALA A 88 5.10 -22.67 -14.81
CA ALA A 88 3.81 -23.37 -14.81
C ALA A 88 4.01 -24.91 -14.82
N ASN A 89 4.91 -25.43 -15.65
CA ASN A 89 5.23 -26.86 -15.70
C ASN A 89 5.96 -27.37 -14.45
N GLN A 90 6.82 -26.55 -13.81
CA GLN A 90 7.51 -26.92 -12.58
C GLN A 90 6.57 -26.97 -11.37
N LEU A 91 5.69 -25.99 -11.21
CA LEU A 91 4.77 -25.89 -10.06
C LEU A 91 3.54 -26.82 -10.20
N LYS A 92 3.14 -27.17 -11.42
CA LYS A 92 1.97 -28.03 -11.68
C LYS A 92 2.15 -29.44 -11.09
N GLY A 93 1.29 -29.78 -10.15
CA GLY A 93 1.31 -31.07 -9.45
C GLY A 93 2.14 -31.08 -8.16
N GLN A 94 2.79 -29.97 -7.79
CA GLN A 94 3.36 -29.81 -6.45
C GLN A 94 2.25 -29.54 -5.41
N THR A 95 2.51 -29.93 -4.16
CA THR A 95 1.64 -29.62 -3.03
C THR A 95 2.18 -28.40 -2.29
N LEU A 96 1.43 -27.30 -2.31
CA LEU A 96 1.69 -26.12 -1.47
C LEU A 96 1.03 -26.31 -0.10
N VAL A 97 1.82 -26.36 0.98
CA VAL A 97 1.32 -26.35 2.36
C VAL A 97 1.36 -24.91 2.87
N VAL A 98 0.22 -24.23 2.89
CA VAL A 98 0.12 -22.87 3.44
C VAL A 98 0.00 -22.96 4.98
N PRO A 99 0.90 -22.33 5.76
CA PRO A 99 0.80 -22.26 7.22
C PRO A 99 -0.43 -21.45 7.65
N ASN A 100 -0.90 -21.62 8.90
CA ASN A 100 -2.08 -20.89 9.36
C ASN A 100 -1.67 -19.49 9.85
N LEU A 101 -1.51 -18.56 8.90
CA LEU A 101 -0.96 -17.20 9.14
C LEU A 101 -1.72 -16.45 10.25
N LEU A 102 -3.06 -16.59 10.27
CA LEU A 102 -3.91 -15.99 11.29
C LEU A 102 -3.60 -16.55 12.69
N LYS A 103 -3.49 -17.87 12.84
CA LYS A 103 -3.21 -18.52 14.13
C LYS A 103 -1.74 -18.41 14.57
N GLU A 104 -0.81 -18.36 13.63
CA GLU A 104 0.64 -18.32 13.92
C GLU A 104 1.10 -16.91 14.31
N HIS A 105 0.65 -15.86 13.59
CA HIS A 105 1.21 -14.51 13.73
C HIS A 105 0.20 -13.44 14.11
N MET A 106 -1.04 -13.53 13.62
CA MET A 106 -2.08 -12.50 13.82
C MET A 106 -3.10 -12.87 14.93
N ALA A 107 -2.78 -13.85 15.78
CA ALA A 107 -3.72 -14.38 16.78
C ALA A 107 -4.10 -13.37 17.89
N SER A 108 -3.30 -12.31 18.07
CA SER A 108 -3.58 -11.19 18.97
C SER A 108 -4.40 -10.06 18.32
N TRP A 109 -4.58 -10.09 16.99
CA TRP A 109 -5.26 -9.05 16.23
C TRP A 109 -6.79 -9.25 16.19
N PRO A 110 -7.58 -8.20 15.94
CA PRO A 110 -9.03 -8.31 15.88
C PRO A 110 -9.48 -9.24 14.75
N GLN A 111 -10.23 -10.30 15.07
CA GLN A 111 -10.77 -11.29 14.12
C GLN A 111 -12.24 -11.62 14.47
N GLY A 112 -12.91 -12.51 13.72
CA GLY A 112 -14.09 -13.26 14.17
C GLY A 112 -15.41 -12.49 14.36
N LEU A 113 -15.61 -11.36 13.69
CA LEU A 113 -16.86 -10.56 13.75
C LEU A 113 -17.33 -10.19 12.33
N ILE A 114 -18.64 -10.10 12.15
CA ILE A 114 -19.29 -9.67 10.91
C ILE A 114 -20.20 -8.49 11.27
N ASN A 115 -20.25 -7.45 10.44
CA ASN A 115 -21.11 -6.29 10.64
C ASN A 115 -22.60 -6.69 10.73
N GLU A 116 -23.33 -6.10 11.69
CA GLU A 116 -24.78 -6.35 11.90
C GLU A 116 -25.66 -6.05 10.66
N HIS A 117 -25.17 -5.23 9.72
CA HIS A 117 -25.87 -4.91 8.49
C HIS A 117 -25.50 -5.80 7.29
N TYR A 118 -24.73 -6.88 7.48
CA TYR A 118 -24.28 -7.79 6.41
C TYR A 118 -25.42 -8.25 5.49
N GLU A 119 -26.53 -8.77 6.06
CA GLU A 119 -27.69 -9.22 5.28
C GLU A 119 -28.31 -8.10 4.42
N ARG A 120 -28.36 -6.88 4.98
CA ARG A 120 -28.86 -5.69 4.27
C ARG A 120 -27.93 -5.30 3.12
N LEU A 121 -26.62 -5.36 3.31
CA LEU A 121 -25.63 -5.07 2.28
C LEU A 121 -25.68 -6.14 1.17
N GLN A 122 -25.79 -7.41 1.55
CA GLN A 122 -25.90 -8.54 0.62
C GLN A 122 -27.20 -8.46 -0.21
N HIS A 123 -28.32 -8.08 0.40
CA HIS A 123 -29.58 -7.81 -0.31
C HIS A 123 -29.42 -6.65 -1.30
N THR A 124 -28.79 -5.55 -0.88
CA THR A 124 -28.45 -4.38 -1.72
C THR A 124 -27.55 -4.76 -2.92
N TYR A 125 -26.65 -5.73 -2.77
CA TYR A 125 -25.82 -6.24 -3.87
C TYR A 125 -26.60 -7.18 -4.80
N ARG A 126 -27.36 -8.15 -4.25
CA ARG A 126 -27.93 -9.28 -5.02
C ARG A 126 -29.27 -8.99 -5.70
N THR A 127 -30.06 -8.04 -5.20
CA THR A 127 -31.37 -7.69 -5.78
C THR A 127 -31.19 -7.03 -7.14
N GLU A 128 -32.10 -7.27 -8.09
CA GLU A 128 -32.10 -6.51 -9.35
C GLU A 128 -32.53 -5.05 -9.11
N ALA A 129 -32.31 -4.17 -10.09
CA ALA A 129 -32.62 -2.73 -9.97
C ALA A 129 -34.13 -2.43 -9.99
N ASP A 130 -34.79 -2.76 -8.88
CA ASP A 130 -36.15 -2.35 -8.56
C ASP A 130 -36.17 -0.87 -8.13
N LYS A 131 -37.35 -0.21 -8.09
CA LYS A 131 -37.49 1.26 -8.00
C LYS A 131 -37.09 1.91 -6.65
N ARG A 132 -36.25 1.28 -5.85
CA ARG A 132 -35.72 1.81 -4.59
C ARG A 132 -34.35 2.46 -4.84
N PRO A 133 -33.99 3.57 -4.18
CA PRO A 133 -32.58 3.95 -4.11
C PRO A 133 -31.77 2.80 -3.49
N TYR A 134 -30.54 2.62 -3.97
CA TYR A 134 -29.56 1.61 -3.49
C TYR A 134 -29.91 0.13 -3.80
N ALA A 135 -30.82 -0.15 -4.74
CA ALA A 135 -31.11 -1.51 -5.18
C ALA A 135 -30.24 -1.93 -6.38
N GLY A 136 -29.46 -3.00 -6.22
CA GLY A 136 -28.81 -3.71 -7.31
C GLY A 136 -27.54 -3.07 -7.84
N LEU A 137 -26.51 -2.92 -7.00
CA LEU A 137 -25.21 -2.38 -7.40
C LEU A 137 -24.56 -3.15 -8.58
N VAL A 138 -24.75 -4.47 -8.66
CA VAL A 138 -24.24 -5.27 -9.81
C VAL A 138 -25.18 -5.26 -11.03
N SER A 139 -26.34 -4.58 -10.98
CA SER A 139 -27.28 -4.53 -12.11
C SER A 139 -26.74 -3.76 -13.33
N HIS A 140 -25.81 -2.82 -13.08
CA HIS A 140 -25.06 -2.07 -14.09
C HIS A 140 -24.08 -2.97 -14.89
N VAL A 141 -23.84 -4.20 -14.43
CA VAL A 141 -23.03 -5.21 -15.14
C VAL A 141 -23.94 -5.99 -16.08
N HIS A 142 -23.91 -5.68 -17.37
CA HIS A 142 -24.81 -6.27 -18.37
C HIS A 142 -24.56 -7.75 -18.68
N ASP A 143 -23.33 -8.24 -18.48
CA ASP A 143 -23.03 -9.67 -18.62
C ASP A 143 -23.63 -10.45 -17.43
N LEU A 144 -24.54 -11.38 -17.74
CA LEU A 144 -25.27 -12.14 -16.72
C LEU A 144 -24.41 -13.21 -16.02
N LYS A 145 -23.43 -13.79 -16.71
CA LYS A 145 -22.50 -14.79 -16.13
C LYS A 145 -21.54 -14.09 -15.17
N TYR A 146 -20.99 -12.95 -15.59
CA TYR A 146 -20.12 -12.13 -14.75
C TYR A 146 -20.89 -11.50 -13.58
N ARG A 147 -22.14 -11.04 -13.80
CA ARG A 147 -23.04 -10.62 -12.72
C ARG A 147 -23.27 -11.75 -11.70
N GLN A 148 -23.42 -13.01 -12.14
CA GLN A 148 -23.56 -14.13 -11.23
C GLN A 148 -22.27 -14.38 -10.43
N LYS A 149 -21.09 -14.37 -11.06
CA LYS A 149 -19.78 -14.42 -10.35
C LYS A 149 -19.68 -13.37 -9.23
N LEU A 150 -20.13 -12.14 -9.48
CA LEU A 150 -20.14 -11.07 -8.47
C LEU A 150 -21.11 -11.35 -7.31
N LYS A 151 -22.26 -11.99 -7.58
CA LYS A 151 -23.20 -12.43 -6.53
C LYS A 151 -22.66 -13.61 -5.73
N ASP A 152 -21.96 -14.54 -6.37
CA ASP A 152 -21.37 -15.74 -5.76
C ASP A 152 -20.14 -15.43 -4.90
N SER A 153 -19.38 -14.39 -5.26
CA SER A 153 -18.19 -13.93 -4.51
C SER A 153 -18.53 -13.33 -3.14
N ASP A 154 -19.78 -12.98 -2.89
CA ASP A 154 -20.28 -12.40 -1.62
C ASP A 154 -19.40 -11.28 -1.03
N PHE A 155 -19.07 -10.28 -1.86
CA PHE A 155 -18.34 -9.09 -1.41
C PHE A 155 -19.02 -8.32 -0.28
N ALA A 156 -20.29 -8.61 0.03
CA ALA A 156 -20.96 -8.06 1.20
C ALA A 156 -20.37 -8.65 2.49
N MET A 157 -20.01 -9.94 2.49
CA MET A 157 -19.26 -10.57 3.57
C MET A 157 -17.88 -9.92 3.71
N PHE A 158 -17.10 -9.81 2.63
CA PHE A 158 -15.79 -9.14 2.61
C PHE A 158 -15.84 -7.75 3.28
N THR A 159 -16.76 -6.90 2.81
CA THR A 159 -17.00 -5.54 3.34
C THR A 159 -17.37 -5.57 4.84
N SER A 160 -18.17 -6.56 5.25
CA SER A 160 -18.71 -6.67 6.61
C SER A 160 -17.73 -7.28 7.61
N ILE A 161 -16.76 -8.09 7.17
CA ILE A 161 -15.66 -8.59 8.01
C ILE A 161 -14.59 -7.51 8.18
N TRP A 162 -14.26 -6.76 7.12
CA TRP A 162 -13.26 -5.66 7.19
C TRP A 162 -13.70 -4.51 8.10
N TRP A 163 -15.00 -4.18 8.13
CA TRP A 163 -15.54 -3.09 8.94
C TRP A 163 -16.72 -3.53 9.83
N PRO A 164 -16.48 -4.39 10.84
CA PRO A 164 -17.54 -5.04 11.62
C PRO A 164 -18.32 -4.07 12.52
N THR A 165 -17.78 -2.89 12.80
CA THR A 165 -18.38 -1.85 13.66
C THR A 165 -18.92 -0.64 12.88
N ALA A 166 -18.80 -0.62 11.55
CA ALA A 166 -19.23 0.52 10.75
C ALA A 166 -20.75 0.66 10.68
N LYS A 167 -21.27 1.85 10.99
CA LYS A 167 -22.67 2.21 10.78
C LYS A 167 -23.04 2.06 9.31
N TRP A 168 -24.30 1.69 9.01
CA TRP A 168 -24.81 1.44 7.66
C TRP A 168 -24.32 2.42 6.59
N GLU A 169 -24.46 3.73 6.81
CA GLU A 169 -24.11 4.75 5.81
C GLU A 169 -22.60 4.90 5.56
N ASN A 170 -21.74 4.28 6.37
CA ASN A 170 -20.29 4.23 6.17
C ASN A 170 -19.88 2.86 5.62
N LEU A 171 -20.50 1.78 6.12
CA LEU A 171 -20.35 0.43 5.55
C LEU A 171 -20.75 0.39 4.07
N TYR A 172 -21.85 1.04 3.69
CA TYR A 172 -22.30 1.13 2.31
C TYR A 172 -21.32 1.91 1.42
N ILE A 173 -20.67 2.97 1.94
CA ILE A 173 -19.60 3.69 1.21
C ILE A 173 -18.36 2.79 1.02
N GLY A 174 -17.97 2.04 2.06
CA GLY A 174 -16.94 1.01 1.95
C GLY A 174 -17.29 -0.03 0.89
N GLY A 175 -18.53 -0.51 0.88
CA GLY A 175 -19.04 -1.49 -0.07
C GLY A 175 -19.11 -1.00 -1.52
N LEU A 176 -19.46 0.27 -1.73
CA LEU A 176 -19.36 0.92 -3.05
C LEU A 176 -17.92 0.88 -3.58
N LEU A 177 -16.91 1.16 -2.73
CA LEU A 177 -15.50 1.03 -3.11
C LEU A 177 -15.13 -0.43 -3.38
N THR A 178 -15.53 -1.38 -2.52
CA THR A 178 -15.27 -2.82 -2.71
C THR A 178 -15.78 -3.32 -4.06
N ILE A 179 -17.07 -3.11 -4.35
CA ILE A 179 -17.68 -3.57 -5.59
C ILE A 179 -17.07 -2.85 -6.81
N TRP A 180 -16.85 -1.54 -6.73
CA TRP A 180 -16.22 -0.82 -7.84
C TRP A 180 -14.81 -1.32 -8.13
N ALA A 181 -13.98 -1.53 -7.09
CA ALA A 181 -12.62 -1.99 -7.24
C ALA A 181 -12.57 -3.37 -7.93
N PHE A 182 -13.28 -4.38 -7.38
CA PHE A 182 -13.28 -5.72 -7.98
C PHE A 182 -13.84 -5.77 -9.41
N ILE A 183 -14.83 -4.92 -9.74
CA ILE A 183 -15.34 -4.83 -11.12
C ILE A 183 -14.33 -4.16 -12.06
N TRP A 184 -13.63 -3.13 -11.60
CA TRP A 184 -12.63 -2.43 -12.40
C TRP A 184 -11.38 -3.30 -12.64
N ASP A 185 -10.95 -4.02 -11.62
CA ASP A 185 -9.85 -5.01 -11.64
C ASP A 185 -10.11 -6.13 -12.66
N ASP A 186 -11.24 -6.83 -12.51
CA ASP A 186 -11.69 -7.87 -13.45
C ASP A 186 -11.87 -7.34 -14.89
N THR A 187 -12.15 -6.04 -15.07
CA THR A 187 -12.29 -5.40 -16.39
C THR A 187 -10.95 -5.24 -17.10
N ILE A 188 -9.84 -5.12 -16.36
CA ILE A 188 -8.48 -5.08 -16.90
C ILE A 188 -7.86 -6.47 -17.03
N ASP A 189 -8.20 -7.43 -16.14
CA ASP A 189 -7.48 -8.71 -16.06
C ASP A 189 -8.25 -9.98 -16.47
N MET A 190 -9.59 -10.00 -16.47
CA MET A 190 -10.29 -11.20 -16.97
C MET A 190 -10.19 -11.33 -18.50
N ALA A 191 -9.66 -12.46 -18.97
CA ALA A 191 -9.61 -12.82 -20.39
C ALA A 191 -11.00 -12.86 -21.09
N GLU A 192 -12.08 -12.94 -20.31
CA GLU A 192 -13.46 -12.88 -20.81
C GLU A 192 -13.93 -11.43 -21.11
N GLN A 193 -13.24 -10.41 -20.59
CA GLN A 193 -13.54 -9.01 -20.84
C GLN A 193 -12.68 -8.42 -21.96
N SER A 194 -13.31 -7.67 -22.88
CA SER A 194 -12.69 -7.20 -24.14
C SER A 194 -11.53 -6.20 -24.01
N LEU A 195 -11.12 -5.81 -22.81
CA LEU A 195 -10.00 -4.89 -22.57
C LEU A 195 -8.73 -5.61 -22.09
N SER A 196 -8.83 -6.80 -21.51
CA SER A 196 -7.67 -7.49 -20.93
C SER A 196 -6.65 -7.94 -21.98
N ALA A 197 -7.13 -8.25 -23.19
CA ALA A 197 -6.35 -8.57 -24.38
C ALA A 197 -5.98 -7.36 -25.26
N ASP A 198 -6.53 -6.17 -24.97
CA ASP A 198 -6.37 -4.96 -25.80
C ASP A 198 -5.77 -3.81 -24.98
N PHE A 199 -4.44 -3.75 -25.02
CA PHE A 199 -3.65 -2.74 -24.31
C PHE A 199 -4.05 -1.30 -24.70
N GLY A 200 -4.35 -1.05 -25.98
CA GLY A 200 -4.70 0.28 -26.48
C GLY A 200 -6.04 0.76 -25.93
N ARG A 201 -7.07 -0.09 -25.97
CA ARG A 201 -8.38 0.22 -25.38
C ARG A 201 -8.33 0.25 -23.86
N ALA A 202 -7.51 -0.58 -23.21
CA ALA A 202 -7.29 -0.51 -21.76
C ALA A 202 -6.63 0.81 -21.33
N CYS A 203 -5.61 1.31 -22.03
CA CYS A 203 -5.00 2.62 -21.72
C CYS A 203 -5.89 3.83 -22.10
N ALA A 204 -6.88 3.66 -22.96
CA ALA A 204 -7.97 4.63 -23.10
C ALA A 204 -8.92 4.58 -21.88
N HIS A 205 -9.32 3.38 -21.47
CA HIS A 205 -10.19 3.15 -20.31
C HIS A 205 -9.58 3.68 -19.00
N ARG A 206 -8.30 3.39 -18.70
CA ARG A 206 -7.56 3.92 -17.53
C ARG A 206 -7.67 5.44 -17.42
N ARG A 207 -7.36 6.17 -18.50
CA ARG A 207 -7.46 7.64 -18.55
C ARG A 207 -8.89 8.13 -18.38
N GLN A 208 -9.85 7.53 -19.08
CA GLN A 208 -11.27 7.89 -18.94
C GLN A 208 -11.78 7.67 -17.51
N THR A 209 -11.34 6.59 -16.83
CA THR A 209 -11.67 6.33 -15.42
C THR A 209 -11.03 7.35 -14.49
N ILE A 210 -9.76 7.73 -14.69
CA ILE A 210 -9.12 8.80 -13.91
C ILE A 210 -9.86 10.14 -14.09
N ASP A 211 -10.26 10.49 -15.32
CA ASP A 211 -11.00 11.72 -15.60
C ASP A 211 -12.42 11.69 -14.97
N TYR A 212 -13.12 10.55 -15.04
CA TYR A 212 -14.43 10.33 -14.40
C TYR A 212 -14.34 10.42 -12.86
N ILE A 213 -13.35 9.77 -12.25
CA ILE A 213 -13.07 9.83 -10.82
C ILE A 213 -12.74 11.27 -10.38
N ARG A 214 -11.88 11.99 -11.12
CA ARG A 214 -11.51 13.38 -10.81
C ARG A 214 -12.76 14.28 -10.76
N TYR A 215 -13.66 14.12 -11.73
CA TYR A 215 -14.92 14.85 -11.80
C TYR A 215 -15.86 14.50 -10.62
N HIS A 216 -16.10 13.21 -10.35
CA HIS A 216 -17.03 12.78 -9.29
C HIS A 216 -16.50 12.96 -7.86
N LEU A 217 -15.18 13.06 -7.67
CA LEU A 217 -14.57 13.55 -6.44
C LEU A 217 -14.46 15.08 -6.37
N ASP A 218 -14.88 15.82 -7.41
CA ASP A 218 -14.84 17.29 -7.47
C ASP A 218 -13.43 17.83 -7.15
N VAL A 219 -12.40 17.17 -7.68
CA VAL A 219 -10.99 17.52 -7.49
C VAL A 219 -10.53 18.43 -8.61
N GLU A 220 -10.07 19.63 -8.26
CA GLU A 220 -9.41 20.55 -9.20
C GLU A 220 -8.08 20.00 -9.73
N ASP A 221 -7.75 20.37 -10.95
CA ASP A 221 -6.43 20.16 -11.55
C ASP A 221 -5.33 20.83 -10.72
N GLY A 222 -4.41 20.01 -10.20
CA GLY A 222 -3.12 20.47 -9.69
C GLY A 222 -2.07 20.48 -10.79
N ASP A 223 -0.81 20.79 -10.43
CA ASP A 223 0.30 20.80 -11.39
C ASP A 223 0.63 19.41 -11.99
N ASP A 224 0.09 18.31 -11.40
CA ASP A 224 0.08 16.94 -11.93
C ASP A 224 -0.90 16.76 -13.13
N LEU A 225 -0.91 17.71 -14.07
CA LEU A 225 -1.64 17.62 -15.33
C LEU A 225 -1.02 16.55 -16.23
N ASP A 226 -1.70 15.41 -16.36
CA ASP A 226 -1.42 14.46 -17.44
C ASP A 226 -1.74 15.13 -18.79
N SER A 227 -0.69 15.42 -19.55
CA SER A 227 -0.77 16.07 -20.87
C SER A 227 -1.52 15.23 -21.92
N GLN A 228 -1.81 13.97 -21.62
CA GLN A 228 -2.56 13.03 -22.47
C GLN A 228 -4.01 12.77 -22.00
N SER A 229 -4.51 13.51 -21.00
CA SER A 229 -5.95 13.51 -20.68
C SER A 229 -6.75 14.04 -21.88
N PHE A 230 -7.74 13.25 -22.29
CA PHE A 230 -8.61 13.57 -23.44
C PHE A 230 -9.78 14.46 -23.02
N TRP A 231 -10.09 14.52 -21.72
CA TRP A 231 -11.10 15.41 -21.16
C TRP A 231 -10.53 16.77 -20.77
N GLN A 232 -10.28 17.62 -21.78
CA GLN A 232 -9.93 19.03 -21.60
C GLN A 232 -11.08 19.97 -21.99
N PRO A 233 -12.00 20.33 -21.07
CA PRO A 233 -13.02 21.34 -21.35
C PRO A 233 -12.50 22.77 -21.57
N ARG A 234 -11.37 23.15 -20.94
CA ARG A 234 -10.90 24.56 -20.86
C ARG A 234 -9.38 24.72 -20.61
N ALA A 235 -8.52 24.37 -21.56
CA ALA A 235 -7.08 24.68 -21.48
C ALA A 235 -6.72 26.18 -21.73
N VAL A 236 -7.70 27.01 -22.15
CA VAL A 236 -7.46 28.41 -22.61
C VAL A 236 -8.24 29.45 -21.80
N VAL A 237 -9.11 29.03 -20.87
CA VAL A 237 -10.01 29.94 -20.13
C VAL A 237 -9.40 30.32 -18.78
N GLY A 238 -8.77 31.49 -18.73
CA GLY A 238 -8.07 31.98 -17.53
C GLY A 238 -8.95 32.13 -16.28
N ARG A 239 -8.32 32.06 -15.09
CA ARG A 239 -8.97 31.95 -13.76
C ARG A 239 -10.20 32.84 -13.54
N LEU A 240 -10.17 34.11 -13.98
CA LEU A 240 -11.31 35.04 -13.88
C LEU A 240 -12.57 34.52 -14.58
N ALA A 241 -12.43 33.95 -15.78
CA ALA A 241 -13.56 33.43 -16.54
C ALA A 241 -14.07 32.09 -15.99
N LYS A 242 -13.23 31.27 -15.32
CA LYS A 242 -13.70 30.12 -14.53
C LYS A 242 -14.67 30.59 -13.44
N THR A 243 -14.31 31.60 -12.65
CA THR A 243 -15.20 32.17 -11.61
C THR A 243 -16.53 32.67 -12.16
N VAL A 244 -16.55 33.31 -13.33
CA VAL A 244 -17.80 33.78 -13.97
C VAL A 244 -18.65 32.61 -14.49
N ILE A 245 -18.03 31.59 -15.07
CA ILE A 245 -18.71 30.38 -15.58
C ILE A 245 -19.33 29.57 -14.42
N ASP A 246 -18.59 29.40 -13.33
CA ASP A 246 -19.06 28.71 -12.13
C ASP A 246 -20.18 29.53 -11.43
N TRP A 247 -20.07 30.88 -11.39
CA TRP A 247 -21.12 31.78 -10.89
C TRP A 247 -22.40 31.75 -11.74
N LEU A 248 -22.28 31.56 -13.06
CA LEU A 248 -23.42 31.32 -13.97
C LEU A 248 -23.96 29.89 -13.91
N GLY A 249 -23.43 29.01 -13.05
CA GLY A 249 -23.90 27.63 -12.88
C GLY A 249 -23.50 26.66 -14.00
N PHE A 250 -22.66 27.08 -14.96
CA PHE A 250 -22.21 26.24 -16.08
C PHE A 250 -21.08 25.27 -15.67
N ARG A 251 -21.39 24.36 -14.74
CA ARG A 251 -20.52 23.21 -14.42
C ARG A 251 -20.24 22.44 -15.72
N ALA A 252 -19.00 21.97 -15.89
CA ALA A 252 -18.66 21.13 -17.05
C ALA A 252 -19.57 19.90 -17.07
N LEU A 253 -19.92 19.42 -18.27
CA LEU A 253 -20.63 18.15 -18.40
C LEU A 253 -19.78 17.02 -17.78
N PRO A 254 -20.40 16.02 -17.12
CA PRO A 254 -19.66 14.88 -16.59
C PRO A 254 -18.96 14.13 -17.74
N PRO A 255 -17.73 13.62 -17.53
CA PRO A 255 -17.14 12.65 -18.44
C PRO A 255 -18.08 11.44 -18.63
N PRO A 256 -18.16 10.86 -19.83
CA PRO A 256 -18.97 9.66 -20.05
C PRO A 256 -18.40 8.51 -19.23
N CYS A 257 -19.28 7.68 -18.66
CA CYS A 257 -18.87 6.56 -17.82
C CYS A 257 -17.98 5.57 -18.62
N PRO A 258 -16.79 5.16 -18.12
CA PRO A 258 -15.85 4.27 -18.84
C PRO A 258 -16.40 2.89 -19.22
N ALA A 259 -17.30 2.35 -18.39
CA ALA A 259 -18.02 1.09 -18.58
C ALA A 259 -19.19 1.05 -17.58
N GLY A 260 -20.20 0.18 -17.76
CA GLY A 260 -21.35 0.08 -16.85
C GLY A 260 -20.95 -0.11 -15.38
N GLY A 261 -19.95 -0.96 -15.10
CA GLY A 261 -19.41 -1.17 -13.75
C GLY A 261 -18.76 0.05 -13.10
N CYS A 262 -18.28 1.01 -13.88
CA CYS A 262 -17.71 2.26 -13.35
C CYS A 262 -18.79 3.25 -12.86
N ASP A 263 -20.06 3.05 -13.22
CA ASP A 263 -21.16 3.98 -12.90
C ASP A 263 -21.39 4.09 -11.39
N ILE A 264 -21.07 3.00 -10.66
CA ILE A 264 -21.03 2.88 -9.19
C ILE A 264 -20.14 3.96 -8.57
N PHE A 265 -19.07 4.39 -9.26
CA PHE A 265 -18.19 5.45 -8.77
C PHE A 265 -18.87 6.81 -8.67
N ARG A 266 -19.96 7.08 -9.42
CA ARG A 266 -20.72 8.33 -9.26
C ARG A 266 -21.27 8.46 -7.83
N GLU A 267 -21.99 7.46 -7.34
CA GLU A 267 -22.57 7.51 -5.99
C GLU A 267 -21.46 7.51 -4.92
N LEU A 268 -20.37 6.76 -5.14
CA LEU A 268 -19.20 6.78 -4.26
C LEU A 268 -18.61 8.20 -4.16
N GLY A 269 -18.32 8.83 -5.31
CA GLY A 269 -17.75 10.18 -5.37
C GLY A 269 -18.67 11.23 -4.75
N GLU A 270 -19.97 11.19 -5.04
CA GLU A 270 -20.98 12.08 -4.46
C GLU A 270 -21.08 11.93 -2.93
N ARG A 271 -21.07 10.69 -2.42
CA ARG A 271 -21.07 10.42 -0.98
C ARG A 271 -19.78 10.84 -0.28
N LEU A 272 -18.62 10.65 -0.92
CA LEU A 272 -17.35 11.17 -0.40
C LEU A 272 -17.33 12.70 -0.42
N CYS A 273 -17.90 13.35 -1.44
CA CYS A 273 -18.09 14.81 -1.48
C CYS A 273 -19.00 15.34 -0.36
N ALA A 274 -20.02 14.57 0.04
CA ALA A 274 -20.87 14.93 1.17
C ALA A 274 -20.22 14.70 2.56
N ARG A 275 -19.05 14.05 2.63
CA ARG A 275 -18.38 13.65 3.89
C ARG A 275 -16.99 14.25 4.09
N TRP A 276 -16.27 14.57 3.01
CA TRP A 276 -14.85 14.90 3.04
C TRP A 276 -14.52 16.27 2.46
N ASP A 277 -13.63 16.97 3.16
CA ASP A 277 -12.99 18.19 2.66
C ASP A 277 -12.15 17.94 1.40
N LYS A 278 -11.76 19.02 0.73
CA LYS A 278 -10.99 18.98 -0.52
C LYS A 278 -9.64 18.25 -0.38
N ALA A 279 -8.99 18.27 0.79
CA ALA A 279 -7.70 17.60 1.01
C ALA A 279 -7.85 16.09 1.21
N LYS A 280 -8.88 15.64 1.94
CA LYS A 280 -9.27 14.21 2.03
C LYS A 280 -9.70 13.68 0.64
N ARG A 281 -10.44 14.47 -0.16
CA ARG A 281 -10.79 14.14 -1.56
C ARG A 281 -9.59 14.07 -2.51
N GLN A 282 -8.67 15.04 -2.45
CA GLN A 282 -7.42 15.00 -3.21
C GLN A 282 -6.52 13.81 -2.81
N ARG A 283 -6.57 13.36 -1.56
CA ARG A 283 -5.81 12.19 -1.10
C ARG A 283 -6.32 10.89 -1.74
N ILE A 284 -7.61 10.59 -1.62
CA ILE A 284 -8.18 9.38 -2.23
C ILE A 284 -8.03 9.41 -3.77
N PHE A 285 -8.12 10.58 -4.41
CA PHE A 285 -7.88 10.71 -5.84
C PHE A 285 -6.47 10.27 -6.26
N ARG A 286 -5.43 10.63 -5.50
CA ARG A 286 -4.05 10.20 -5.80
C ARG A 286 -3.88 8.69 -5.66
N GLU A 287 -4.38 8.08 -4.60
CA GLU A 287 -4.26 6.63 -4.40
C GLU A 287 -5.05 5.85 -5.47
N LEU A 288 -6.24 6.32 -5.87
CA LEU A 288 -7.03 5.74 -6.96
C LEU A 288 -6.32 5.87 -8.31
N ARG A 289 -5.70 7.04 -8.59
CA ARG A 289 -4.89 7.24 -9.81
C ARG A 289 -3.67 6.33 -9.81
N ASN A 290 -2.98 6.19 -8.69
CA ASN A 290 -1.79 5.33 -8.57
C ASN A 290 -2.15 3.86 -8.80
N TYR A 291 -3.23 3.38 -8.17
CA TYR A 291 -3.82 2.06 -8.44
C TYR A 291 -4.09 1.87 -9.94
N ILE A 292 -4.90 2.74 -10.56
CA ILE A 292 -5.28 2.63 -11.97
C ILE A 292 -4.06 2.60 -12.90
N MET A 293 -3.08 3.49 -12.70
CA MET A 293 -1.88 3.57 -13.55
C MET A 293 -0.94 2.37 -13.34
N SER A 294 -0.80 1.84 -12.13
CA SER A 294 0.08 0.70 -11.86
C SER A 294 -0.32 -0.57 -12.63
N THR A 295 -1.61 -0.78 -12.91
CA THR A 295 -2.09 -1.89 -13.75
C THR A 295 -1.63 -1.82 -15.22
N GLU A 296 -1.08 -0.69 -15.71
CA GLU A 296 -0.55 -0.63 -17.07
C GLU A 296 0.63 -1.59 -17.26
N GLN A 297 1.59 -1.55 -16.33
CA GLN A 297 2.75 -2.43 -16.37
C GLN A 297 2.33 -3.89 -16.17
N GLU A 298 1.37 -4.16 -15.28
CA GLU A 298 0.83 -5.49 -15.02
C GLU A 298 0.24 -6.13 -16.30
N GLN A 299 -0.59 -5.37 -17.02
CA GLN A 299 -1.15 -5.80 -18.29
C GLN A 299 -0.08 -5.94 -19.38
N ARG A 300 0.89 -5.03 -19.45
CA ARG A 300 1.98 -5.06 -20.44
C ARG A 300 2.80 -6.34 -20.30
N GLU A 301 3.30 -6.63 -19.10
CA GLU A 301 4.08 -7.85 -18.81
C GLU A 301 3.26 -9.12 -19.09
N ARG A 302 1.98 -9.14 -18.69
CA ARG A 302 1.04 -10.24 -18.96
C ARG A 302 0.82 -10.49 -20.45
N LEU A 303 0.70 -9.43 -21.27
CA LEU A 303 0.48 -9.56 -22.72
C LEU A 303 1.76 -9.89 -23.50
N GLU A 304 2.91 -9.39 -23.06
CA GLU A 304 4.22 -9.71 -23.64
C GLU A 304 4.75 -11.09 -23.16
N GLY A 305 4.07 -11.72 -22.19
CA GLY A 305 4.42 -13.03 -21.62
C GLY A 305 5.64 -13.00 -20.69
N ILE A 306 6.04 -11.80 -20.24
CA ILE A 306 7.25 -11.52 -19.47
C ILE A 306 6.99 -11.79 -17.99
N MET A 307 7.94 -12.43 -17.32
CA MET A 307 7.94 -12.59 -15.86
C MET A 307 8.62 -11.37 -15.21
N PRO A 308 7.92 -10.56 -14.38
CA PRO A 308 8.54 -9.46 -13.66
C PRO A 308 9.75 -9.85 -12.83
N THR A 309 10.63 -8.87 -12.59
CA THR A 309 11.60 -8.98 -11.50
C THR A 309 10.90 -8.80 -10.14
N LEU A 310 11.48 -9.34 -9.06
CA LEU A 310 10.94 -9.16 -7.70
C LEU A 310 10.78 -7.68 -7.30
N GLU A 311 11.63 -6.81 -7.84
CA GLU A 311 11.59 -5.37 -7.56
C GLU A 311 10.44 -4.68 -8.31
N SER A 312 10.32 -4.94 -9.62
CA SER A 312 9.20 -4.47 -10.47
C SER A 312 7.85 -4.95 -9.91
N TYR A 313 7.78 -6.24 -9.56
CA TYR A 313 6.58 -6.83 -8.98
C TYR A 313 6.15 -6.13 -7.69
N VAL A 314 7.09 -5.89 -6.76
CA VAL A 314 6.75 -5.26 -5.48
C VAL A 314 6.41 -3.78 -5.65
N GLU A 315 7.09 -3.04 -6.54
CA GLU A 315 6.71 -1.64 -6.85
C GLU A 315 5.26 -1.55 -7.35
N GLN A 316 4.88 -2.42 -8.29
CA GLN A 316 3.53 -2.49 -8.86
C GLN A 316 2.47 -2.97 -7.86
N ARG A 317 2.71 -4.13 -7.22
CA ARG A 317 1.74 -4.82 -6.37
C ARG A 317 1.36 -4.01 -5.13
N LEU A 318 2.26 -3.16 -4.62
CA LEU A 318 1.96 -2.19 -3.56
C LEU A 318 0.86 -1.18 -3.92
N TYR A 319 0.59 -0.97 -5.22
CA TYR A 319 -0.54 -0.18 -5.70
C TYR A 319 -1.70 -1.06 -6.19
N THR A 320 -1.44 -2.18 -6.89
CA THR A 320 -2.51 -3.04 -7.47
C THR A 320 -3.33 -3.82 -6.43
N THR A 321 -2.94 -3.88 -5.15
CA THR A 321 -3.83 -4.32 -4.06
C THR A 321 -5.00 -3.36 -3.77
N ALA A 322 -4.95 -2.13 -4.28
CA ALA A 322 -5.83 -1.00 -3.91
C ALA A 322 -5.87 -0.69 -2.40
N PHE A 323 -5.00 -1.28 -1.57
CA PHE A 323 -5.06 -1.24 -0.10
C PHE A 323 -5.15 0.18 0.47
N ARG A 324 -4.37 1.13 -0.05
CA ARG A 324 -4.37 2.53 0.44
C ARG A 324 -5.73 3.21 0.21
N ASN A 325 -6.49 2.83 -0.82
CA ASN A 325 -7.85 3.32 -1.04
C ASN A 325 -8.79 2.84 0.07
N PHE A 326 -8.71 1.54 0.39
CA PHE A 326 -9.48 0.94 1.48
C PHE A 326 -9.09 1.46 2.86
N ALA A 327 -7.80 1.71 3.12
CA ALA A 327 -7.34 2.32 4.37
C ALA A 327 -7.92 3.73 4.57
N ILE A 328 -7.91 4.56 3.51
CA ILE A 328 -8.46 5.92 3.55
C ILE A 328 -9.99 5.89 3.76
N VAL A 329 -10.74 5.08 3.00
CA VAL A 329 -12.19 4.91 3.24
C VAL A 329 -12.48 4.26 4.61
N GLY A 330 -11.61 3.37 5.08
CA GLY A 330 -11.69 2.72 6.39
C GLY A 330 -11.71 3.72 7.56
N SER A 331 -11.01 4.86 7.46
CA SER A 331 -11.11 5.95 8.45
C SER A 331 -12.53 6.50 8.61
N LEU A 332 -13.32 6.53 7.54
CA LEU A 332 -14.75 6.88 7.59
C LEU A 332 -15.58 5.72 8.16
N CYS A 333 -15.25 4.48 7.81
CA CYS A 333 -15.93 3.29 8.32
C CYS A 333 -15.83 3.16 9.85
N VAL A 334 -14.67 3.44 10.45
CA VAL A 334 -14.48 3.45 11.92
C VAL A 334 -14.55 4.84 12.58
N GLU A 335 -14.97 5.86 11.82
CA GLU A 335 -15.22 7.24 12.29
C GLU A 335 -14.04 7.93 13.03
N THR A 336 -12.79 7.60 12.67
CA THR A 336 -11.58 8.16 13.29
C THR A 336 -11.15 9.46 12.61
N ASP A 337 -10.69 10.44 13.40
CA ASP A 337 -10.23 11.74 12.88
C ASP A 337 -8.77 12.00 13.30
N ILE A 338 -7.86 11.31 12.60
CA ILE A 338 -6.41 11.43 12.79
C ILE A 338 -5.91 12.69 12.05
N PRO A 339 -5.31 13.67 12.75
CA PRO A 339 -4.75 14.88 12.15
C PRO A 339 -3.69 14.59 11.08
N ALA A 340 -3.60 15.48 10.08
CA ALA A 340 -2.72 15.28 8.93
C ALA A 340 -1.21 15.26 9.29
N ASP A 341 -0.79 15.88 10.39
CA ASP A 341 0.59 15.80 10.92
C ASP A 341 0.93 14.38 11.43
N ILE A 342 -0.07 13.63 11.90
CA ILE A 342 0.09 12.25 12.37
C ILE A 342 -0.15 11.26 11.23
N PHE A 343 -1.17 11.46 10.40
CA PHE A 343 -1.43 10.55 9.28
C PHE A 343 -0.29 10.54 8.25
N ASN A 344 0.37 11.69 8.04
CA ASN A 344 1.49 11.80 7.12
C ASN A 344 2.85 11.49 7.79
N SER A 345 2.88 10.95 9.01
CA SER A 345 4.13 10.68 9.72
C SER A 345 4.81 9.40 9.18
N PRO A 346 6.15 9.27 9.30
CA PRO A 346 6.87 8.07 8.91
C PRO A 346 6.34 6.79 9.58
N GLU A 347 5.82 6.91 10.80
CA GLU A 347 5.28 5.79 11.58
C GLU A 347 3.92 5.33 11.04
N MET A 348 3.04 6.25 10.65
CA MET A 348 1.78 5.88 9.96
C MET A 348 2.07 5.27 8.58
N GLU A 349 3.07 5.79 7.88
CA GLU A 349 3.52 5.20 6.61
C GLU A 349 4.03 3.76 6.80
N VAL A 350 4.71 3.44 7.91
CA VAL A 350 5.07 2.04 8.25
C VAL A 350 3.82 1.19 8.55
N VAL A 351 2.81 1.69 9.28
CA VAL A 351 1.55 0.95 9.49
C VAL A 351 0.88 0.60 8.16
N LEU A 352 0.74 1.59 7.27
CA LEU A 352 0.13 1.41 5.95
C LEU A 352 0.95 0.46 5.06
N GLN A 353 2.28 0.59 5.07
CA GLN A 353 3.15 -0.19 4.21
C GLN A 353 3.27 -1.65 4.65
N GLU A 354 3.33 -1.92 5.96
CA GLU A 354 3.49 -3.27 6.49
C GLU A 354 2.16 -4.05 6.51
N GLY A 355 1.01 -3.36 6.66
CA GLY A 355 -0.32 -3.97 6.44
C GLY A 355 -0.55 -4.35 4.97
N ASN A 356 -0.27 -3.43 4.03
CA ASN A 356 -0.32 -3.73 2.60
C ASN A 356 0.58 -4.94 2.23
N TRP A 357 1.75 -5.04 2.86
CA TRP A 357 2.66 -6.17 2.65
C TRP A 357 2.10 -7.51 3.19
N ILE A 358 1.32 -7.49 4.27
CA ILE A 358 0.62 -8.67 4.79
C ILE A 358 -0.50 -9.08 3.82
N ILE A 359 -1.33 -8.14 3.33
CA ILE A 359 -2.31 -8.41 2.27
C ILE A 359 -1.67 -9.06 1.05
N ILE A 360 -0.53 -8.58 0.57
CA ILE A 360 0.16 -9.17 -0.60
C ILE A 360 0.58 -10.61 -0.31
N ILE A 361 1.22 -10.88 0.84
CA ILE A 361 1.64 -12.25 1.20
C ILE A 361 0.43 -13.19 1.38
N VAL A 362 -0.63 -12.73 2.05
CA VAL A 362 -1.85 -13.51 2.30
C VAL A 362 -2.59 -13.79 0.98
N ASN A 363 -2.75 -12.79 0.13
CA ASN A 363 -3.43 -12.94 -1.15
C ASN A 363 -2.67 -13.94 -2.03
N ASP A 364 -1.41 -13.65 -2.38
CA ASP A 364 -0.60 -14.44 -3.31
C ASP A 364 -0.41 -15.91 -2.86
N LEU A 365 -0.44 -16.21 -1.56
CA LEU A 365 -0.38 -17.59 -1.04
C LEU A 365 -1.68 -18.37 -1.25
N LEU A 366 -2.83 -17.71 -1.17
CA LEU A 366 -4.16 -18.33 -1.26
C LEU A 366 -4.71 -18.31 -2.69
N SER A 367 -4.43 -17.24 -3.46
CA SER A 367 -4.86 -17.04 -4.84
C SER A 367 -4.05 -17.83 -5.87
N LEU A 368 -2.84 -18.30 -5.55
CA LEU A 368 -1.91 -18.94 -6.51
C LEU A 368 -2.57 -20.00 -7.41
N LYS A 369 -3.47 -20.83 -6.88
CA LYS A 369 -4.15 -21.88 -7.66
C LYS A 369 -5.11 -21.31 -8.71
N LYS A 370 -5.79 -20.21 -8.40
CA LYS A 370 -6.65 -19.44 -9.33
C LYS A 370 -5.79 -18.76 -10.39
N GLU A 371 -4.72 -18.10 -9.96
CA GLU A 371 -3.78 -17.37 -10.82
C GLU A 371 -3.07 -18.28 -11.84
N MET A 372 -2.54 -19.42 -11.38
CA MET A 372 -1.96 -20.43 -12.26
C MET A 372 -2.98 -21.02 -13.25
N ALA A 373 -4.26 -21.16 -12.84
CA ALA A 373 -5.32 -21.67 -13.71
C ALA A 373 -5.71 -20.68 -14.82
N THR A 374 -5.53 -19.37 -14.61
CA THR A 374 -5.72 -18.32 -15.64
C THR A 374 -4.43 -17.92 -16.35
N ASN A 375 -3.30 -18.59 -16.08
CA ASN A 375 -1.95 -18.24 -16.56
C ASN A 375 -1.49 -16.82 -16.15
N CYS A 376 -2.06 -16.26 -15.08
CA CYS A 376 -1.70 -14.96 -14.52
C CYS A 376 -0.57 -15.15 -13.49
N MET A 377 0.68 -15.31 -13.94
CA MET A 377 1.81 -15.62 -13.05
C MET A 377 2.34 -14.43 -12.21
N GLY A 378 1.60 -13.32 -12.15
CA GLY A 378 1.93 -12.10 -11.39
C GLY A 378 1.71 -12.26 -9.89
N SER A 379 2.51 -13.13 -9.26
CA SER A 379 2.30 -13.60 -7.88
C SER A 379 3.64 -13.85 -7.19
N LEU A 380 3.77 -13.51 -5.90
CA LEU A 380 5.02 -13.63 -5.12
C LEU A 380 5.66 -15.02 -5.24
N ILE A 381 4.87 -16.09 -5.29
CA ILE A 381 5.40 -17.47 -5.38
C ILE A 381 6.16 -17.68 -6.71
N PRO A 382 5.56 -17.57 -7.91
CA PRO A 382 6.28 -17.58 -9.19
C PRO A 382 7.45 -16.60 -9.28
N VAL A 383 7.26 -15.35 -8.82
CA VAL A 383 8.27 -14.29 -8.89
C VAL A 383 9.50 -14.67 -8.05
N LEU A 384 9.30 -15.12 -6.80
CA LEU A 384 10.39 -15.57 -5.93
C LEU A 384 11.01 -16.88 -6.45
N TYR A 385 10.21 -17.81 -6.96
CA TYR A 385 10.72 -19.06 -7.53
C TYR A 385 11.67 -18.79 -8.69
N ASN A 386 11.28 -17.91 -9.62
CA ASN A 386 12.14 -17.51 -10.75
C ASN A 386 13.36 -16.69 -10.29
N HIS A 387 13.17 -15.72 -9.40
CA HIS A 387 14.24 -14.88 -8.84
C HIS A 387 15.32 -15.71 -8.13
N HIS A 388 14.92 -16.75 -7.38
CA HIS A 388 15.86 -17.69 -6.78
C HIS A 388 16.46 -18.62 -7.84
N TYR A 389 15.66 -19.26 -8.70
CA TYR A 389 16.13 -20.20 -9.73
C TYR A 389 17.31 -19.67 -10.57
N HIS A 390 17.27 -18.39 -10.97
CA HIS A 390 18.38 -17.77 -11.73
C HIS A 390 19.69 -17.59 -10.94
N ARG A 391 19.66 -17.69 -9.59
CA ARG A 391 20.81 -17.56 -8.67
C ARG A 391 21.27 -18.90 -8.07
N LEU A 392 20.52 -19.97 -8.29
CA LEU A 392 20.81 -21.31 -7.76
C LEU A 392 21.77 -22.10 -8.68
N SER A 393 22.59 -22.95 -8.09
CA SER A 393 23.37 -23.96 -8.82
C SER A 393 22.45 -25.04 -9.43
N GLN A 394 22.94 -25.86 -10.37
CA GLN A 394 22.10 -26.91 -10.98
C GLN A 394 21.53 -27.87 -9.93
N GLN A 395 22.35 -28.33 -8.97
CA GLN A 395 21.91 -29.17 -7.85
C GLN A 395 20.85 -28.51 -6.96
N GLN A 396 20.84 -27.18 -6.85
CA GLN A 396 19.84 -26.44 -6.09
C GLN A 396 18.56 -26.16 -6.89
N LYS A 397 18.62 -26.14 -8.23
CA LYS A 397 17.45 -26.03 -9.11
C LYS A 397 16.62 -27.31 -9.18
N GLU A 398 17.23 -28.43 -8.80
CA GLU A 398 16.61 -29.76 -8.70
C GLU A 398 16.09 -30.06 -7.27
N ASP A 399 16.19 -29.11 -6.34
CA ASP A 399 15.72 -29.26 -4.96
C ASP A 399 14.18 -29.34 -4.89
N PRO A 400 13.59 -30.49 -4.54
CA PRO A 400 12.13 -30.64 -4.52
C PRO A 400 11.46 -29.80 -3.43
N ASN A 401 12.22 -29.27 -2.47
CA ASN A 401 11.73 -28.47 -1.35
C ASN A 401 11.86 -26.95 -1.60
N LEU A 402 12.19 -26.52 -2.83
CA LEU A 402 12.36 -25.10 -3.16
C LEU A 402 11.06 -24.31 -2.91
N LEU A 403 9.90 -24.90 -3.18
CA LEU A 403 8.60 -24.28 -2.93
C LEU A 403 8.36 -24.06 -1.43
N ASP A 404 8.57 -25.09 -0.60
CA ASP A 404 8.44 -24.99 0.87
C ASP A 404 9.40 -23.96 1.48
N LYS A 405 10.61 -23.83 0.93
CA LYS A 405 11.59 -22.80 1.35
C LYS A 405 11.11 -21.39 1.03
N ILE A 406 10.37 -21.19 -0.07
CA ILE A 406 9.76 -19.90 -0.41
C ILE A 406 8.59 -19.62 0.53
N VAL A 407 7.70 -20.59 0.79
CA VAL A 407 6.60 -20.43 1.76
C VAL A 407 7.13 -20.14 3.16
N SER A 408 8.14 -20.88 3.62
CA SER A 408 8.78 -20.68 4.93
C SER A 408 9.38 -19.27 5.06
N LYS A 409 10.00 -18.75 3.98
CA LYS A 409 10.49 -17.36 3.94
C LYS A 409 9.33 -16.34 3.98
N LEU A 410 8.25 -16.56 3.24
CA LEU A 410 7.08 -15.68 3.25
C LEU A 410 6.40 -15.66 4.64
N ASN A 411 6.28 -16.81 5.30
CA ASN A 411 5.78 -16.94 6.67
C ASN A 411 6.63 -16.10 7.65
N ALA A 412 7.97 -16.18 7.52
CA ALA A 412 8.89 -15.41 8.35
C ALA A 412 8.85 -13.90 8.08
N GLU A 413 8.68 -13.46 6.82
CA GLU A 413 8.55 -12.04 6.48
C GLU A 413 7.20 -11.45 6.91
N LEU A 414 6.11 -12.23 6.88
CA LEU A 414 4.82 -11.83 7.43
C LEU A 414 4.87 -11.69 8.95
N ALA A 415 5.47 -12.66 9.66
CA ALA A 415 5.73 -12.57 11.09
C ALA A 415 6.53 -11.30 11.44
N ALA A 416 7.55 -11.00 10.64
CA ALA A 416 8.34 -9.78 10.80
C ALA A 416 7.55 -8.50 10.42
N SER A 417 6.58 -8.57 9.52
CA SER A 417 5.67 -7.48 9.14
C SER A 417 4.73 -7.10 10.28
N VAL A 418 4.07 -8.11 10.88
CA VAL A 418 3.26 -7.96 12.10
C VAL A 418 4.05 -7.25 13.20
N MET A 419 5.28 -7.72 13.47
CA MET A 419 6.18 -7.09 14.45
C MET A 419 6.61 -5.65 14.09
N ARG A 420 6.57 -5.24 12.82
CA ARG A 420 6.90 -3.87 12.38
C ARG A 420 5.69 -2.95 12.51
N LEU A 421 4.49 -3.41 12.13
CA LEU A 421 3.23 -2.69 12.31
C LEU A 421 2.94 -2.43 13.79
N ASP A 422 3.02 -3.44 14.64
CA ASP A 422 2.76 -3.30 16.09
C ASP A 422 3.72 -2.31 16.76
N ARG A 423 4.99 -2.23 16.31
CA ARG A 423 5.95 -1.22 16.81
C ARG A 423 5.63 0.18 16.32
N ALA A 424 5.20 0.31 15.06
CA ALA A 424 4.84 1.61 14.48
C ALA A 424 3.64 2.24 15.20
N GLU A 425 2.66 1.44 15.64
CA GLU A 425 1.60 1.90 16.55
C GLU A 425 2.17 2.46 17.86
N GLN A 426 3.11 1.76 18.51
CA GLN A 426 3.69 2.26 19.76
C GLN A 426 4.47 3.57 19.55
N SER A 427 5.16 3.73 18.41
CA SER A 427 5.82 4.98 18.05
C SER A 427 4.82 6.12 17.78
N LEU A 428 3.71 5.87 17.07
CA LEU A 428 2.61 6.84 16.90
C LEU A 428 2.03 7.29 18.26
N LEU A 429 1.79 6.34 19.16
CA LEU A 429 1.24 6.62 20.50
C LEU A 429 2.23 7.44 21.37
N GLN A 430 3.54 7.21 21.25
CA GLN A 430 4.60 7.99 21.90
C GLN A 430 4.73 9.41 21.31
N ILE A 431 4.53 9.58 20.00
CA ILE A 431 4.50 10.91 19.36
C ILE A 431 3.32 11.74 19.88
N VAL A 432 2.16 11.11 20.11
CA VAL A 432 0.99 11.80 20.68
C VAL A 432 1.17 12.14 22.17
N GLU A 433 1.84 11.28 22.95
CA GLU A 433 2.22 11.59 24.35
C GLU A 433 3.22 12.75 24.44
N SER A 434 4.32 12.69 23.67
CA SER A 434 5.38 13.70 23.69
C SER A 434 4.97 15.02 23.04
N GLY A 435 4.08 14.99 22.05
CA GLY A 435 3.45 16.16 21.43
C GLY A 435 2.35 16.84 22.26
N SER A 436 2.06 16.36 23.48
CA SER A 436 0.97 16.83 24.34
C SER A 436 1.02 18.33 24.67
N ASN A 437 2.18 18.98 24.65
CA ASN A 437 2.31 20.43 24.87
C ASN A 437 1.52 21.32 23.87
N LYS A 438 0.96 20.75 22.80
CA LYS A 438 0.10 21.44 21.81
C LYS A 438 -1.39 21.05 21.88
N ARG A 439 -1.80 20.15 22.77
CA ARG A 439 -3.14 19.52 22.79
C ARG A 439 -3.63 19.37 24.24
N THR A 440 -4.92 19.59 24.49
CA THR A 440 -5.48 19.35 25.84
C THR A 440 -5.44 17.87 26.21
N PRO A 441 -5.47 17.50 27.50
CA PRO A 441 -5.49 16.10 27.92
C PRO A 441 -6.64 15.29 27.30
N GLY A 442 -7.80 15.91 27.07
CA GLY A 442 -8.94 15.26 26.39
C GLY A 442 -8.67 14.96 24.91
N GLU A 443 -8.05 15.89 24.18
CA GLU A 443 -7.65 15.68 22.79
C GLU A 443 -6.56 14.61 22.66
N VAL A 444 -5.60 14.56 23.60
CA VAL A 444 -4.57 13.51 23.66
C VAL A 444 -5.21 12.14 23.89
N VAL A 445 -6.19 12.02 24.80
CA VAL A 445 -6.91 10.76 25.04
C VAL A 445 -7.74 10.35 23.81
N LYS A 446 -8.50 11.28 23.19
CA LYS A 446 -9.26 10.98 21.96
C LYS A 446 -8.32 10.51 20.85
N LEU A 447 -7.26 11.26 20.55
CA LEU A 447 -6.35 10.95 19.45
C LEU A 447 -5.66 9.59 19.62
N ARG A 448 -5.32 9.20 20.86
CA ARG A 448 -4.80 7.85 21.15
C ARG A 448 -5.83 6.76 20.86
N GLN A 449 -7.11 6.99 21.15
CA GLN A 449 -8.16 6.05 20.80
C GLN A 449 -8.40 6.01 19.28
N ASP A 450 -8.46 7.16 18.61
CA ASP A 450 -8.63 7.24 17.15
C ASP A 450 -7.50 6.53 16.40
N ILE A 451 -6.24 6.66 16.86
CA ILE A 451 -5.10 5.92 16.32
C ILE A 451 -5.29 4.41 16.52
N LYS A 452 -5.56 3.95 17.75
CA LYS A 452 -5.77 2.53 18.04
C LYS A 452 -6.87 1.93 17.17
N THR A 453 -8.05 2.57 17.16
CA THR A 453 -9.21 2.13 16.35
C THR A 453 -8.87 2.08 14.85
N TYR A 454 -8.01 2.98 14.34
CA TYR A 454 -7.57 2.96 12.95
C TYR A 454 -6.52 1.87 12.67
N VAL A 455 -5.54 1.67 13.55
CA VAL A 455 -4.55 0.58 13.38
C VAL A 455 -5.24 -0.78 13.51
N ASP A 456 -6.19 -0.93 14.43
CA ASP A 456 -7.02 -2.14 14.56
C ASP A 456 -7.93 -2.36 13.34
N MET A 457 -8.37 -1.30 12.65
CA MET A 457 -9.03 -1.40 11.35
C MET A 457 -8.07 -1.89 10.26
N ILE A 458 -6.82 -1.43 10.22
CA ILE A 458 -5.79 -1.96 9.32
C ILE A 458 -5.55 -3.45 9.58
N ARG A 459 -5.24 -3.83 10.83
CA ARG A 459 -5.10 -5.24 11.28
C ARG A 459 -6.31 -6.09 10.90
N ARG A 460 -7.51 -5.49 10.88
CA ARG A 460 -8.76 -6.16 10.50
C ARG A 460 -8.90 -6.38 8.99
N THR A 461 -8.29 -5.56 8.14
CA THR A 461 -8.23 -5.88 6.72
C THR A 461 -7.34 -7.11 6.46
N ASP A 462 -6.25 -7.26 7.21
CA ASP A 462 -5.36 -8.42 7.13
C ASP A 462 -6.02 -9.72 7.62
N THR A 463 -6.54 -9.73 8.86
CA THR A 463 -7.26 -10.90 9.41
C THR A 463 -8.51 -11.21 8.60
N GLY A 464 -9.28 -10.19 8.23
CA GLY A 464 -10.51 -10.33 7.47
C GLY A 464 -10.32 -10.85 6.04
N THR A 465 -9.16 -10.59 5.42
CA THR A 465 -8.79 -11.21 4.13
C THR A 465 -8.55 -12.71 4.30
N TRP A 466 -7.90 -13.13 5.38
CA TRP A 466 -7.71 -14.55 5.68
C TRP A 466 -9.04 -15.24 6.07
N GLU A 467 -9.95 -14.56 6.77
CA GLU A 467 -11.27 -15.10 7.15
C GLU A 467 -12.26 -15.25 5.98
N TYR A 468 -12.02 -14.57 4.87
CA TYR A 468 -12.85 -14.59 3.65
C TYR A 468 -12.34 -15.57 2.56
N SER A 469 -11.09 -16.03 2.64
CA SER A 469 -10.39 -16.75 1.56
C SER A 469 -10.39 -18.28 1.70
#